data_AF-A0A3M1FVQ7-F1
#
_entry.id   AF-A0A3M1FVQ7-F1
#
_cell.length_a   1.000
_cell.length_b   1.000
_cell.length_c   1.000
_cell.angle_alpha   90.00
_cell.angle_beta   90.00
_cell.angle_gamma   90.00
#
_symmetry.space_group_name_H-M   'P 1'
#
loop_
_entity.id
_entity.type
_entity.pdbx_description
1 polymer ?
#
loop_
_entity_poly.entity_id
_entity_poly.type
_entity_poly.pdbx_seq_one_letter_code
_entity_poly.pdbx_strand_id
1 'polypeptide(L)' 'MTLYLLNSPILTGYGLWRFTPLAPERARELATEGFVSAIGHEGAARLMTEILGREVPVARIR' A
#
# COMPACT_ATOMS: atom_id res chain seq x y z
N MET A 1 9.52 1.88 11.52
CA MET A 1 8.06 1.99 11.35
C MET A 1 7.71 1.20 10.09
N THR A 2 6.71 0.32 10.11
CA THR A 2 6.42 -0.55 8.95
C THR A 2 5.39 0.10 8.05
N LEU A 3 5.72 0.31 6.77
CA LEU A 3 4.78 0.76 5.76
C LEU A 3 4.00 -0.44 5.21
N TYR A 4 2.68 -0.36 5.20
CA TYR A 4 1.80 -1.38 4.64
C TYR A 4 1.10 -0.85 3.39
N LEU A 5 0.98 -1.71 2.38
CA LEU A 5 0.21 -1.42 1.18
C LEU A 5 -1.10 -2.21 1.21
N LEU A 6 -2.21 -1.48 1.31
CA LEU A 6 -3.57 -2.02 1.43
C LEU A 6 -4.39 -1.65 0.18
N ASN A 7 -5.26 -2.55 -0.27
CA ASN A 7 -6.19 -2.26 -1.37
C ASN A 7 -7.48 -1.53 -0.92
N SER A 8 -7.61 -1.23 0.37
CA SER A 8 -8.71 -0.44 0.95
C SER A 8 -8.28 0.17 2.29
N PRO A 9 -8.89 1.30 2.73
CA PRO A 9 -8.58 1.95 4.01
C PRO A 9 -9.25 1.21 5.18
N ILE A 10 -8.81 -0.02 5.44
CA ILE A 10 -9.30 -0.83 6.56
C ILE A 10 -8.52 -0.45 7.82
N LEU A 11 -9.23 0.08 8.81
CA LEU A 11 -8.68 0.41 10.13
C LEU A 11 -9.37 -0.45 11.18
N THR A 12 -8.64 -1.40 11.76
CA THR A 12 -9.17 -2.31 12.79
C THR A 12 -8.68 -1.97 14.20
N GLY A 13 -7.62 -1.17 14.32
CA GLY A 13 -7.08 -0.71 15.59
C GLY A 13 -7.80 0.54 16.11
N TYR A 14 -8.12 0.54 17.41
CA TYR A 14 -8.63 1.72 18.09
C TYR A 14 -7.55 2.81 18.18
N GLY A 15 -7.94 4.07 17.97
CA GLY A 15 -7.03 5.21 18.04
C GLY A 15 -7.41 6.34 17.09
N LEU A 16 -6.52 7.33 16.98
CA LEU A 16 -6.66 8.45 16.05
C LEU A 16 -5.88 8.17 14.76
N TRP A 17 -6.59 8.17 13.64
CA TRP A 17 -6.03 7.96 12.31
C TRP A 17 -6.26 9.19 11.44
N ARG A 18 -5.34 9.46 10.51
CA ARG A 18 -5.50 10.51 9.49
C ARG A 18 -5.54 9.86 8.12
N PHE A 19 -6.57 10.20 7.35
CA PHE A 19 -6.72 9.77 5.97
C PHE A 19 -6.65 10.99 5.07
N THR A 20 -5.58 11.06 4.27
CA THR A 20 -5.29 12.19 3.38
C THR A 20 -4.90 11.64 2.01
N PRO A 21 -5.32 12.28 0.91
CA PRO A 21 -4.88 11.89 -0.42
C PRO A 21 -3.36 11.99 -0.54
N LEU A 22 -2.76 11.08 -1.32
CA LEU A 22 -1.33 11.01 -1.56
C LEU A 22 -1.08 11.04 -3.06
N ALA A 23 -0.16 11.90 -3.52
CA ALA A 23 0.25 11.93 -4.92
C ALA A 23 1.08 10.66 -5.26
N PRO A 24 0.95 10.11 -6.49
CA PRO A 24 1.70 8.94 -6.92
C PRO A 24 3.21 9.05 -6.74
N GLU A 25 3.79 10.23 -6.98
CA GLU A 25 5.22 10.51 -6.86
C GLU A 25 5.68 10.33 -5.41
N ARG A 26 4.89 10.86 -4.47
CA ARG A 26 5.18 10.69 -3.04
C ARG A 26 5.01 9.25 -2.59
N ALA A 27 4.05 8.52 -3.16
CA ALA A 27 3.89 7.09 -2.89
C ALA A 27 5.10 6.28 -3.36
N ARG A 28 5.66 6.60 -4.54
CA ARG A 28 6.91 5.99 -5.05
C ARG A 28 8.07 6.21 -4.10
N GLU A 29 8.25 7.45 -3.64
CA GLU A 29 9.31 7.81 -2.68
C GLU A 29 9.19 7.01 -1.38
N LEU A 30 8.00 6.95 -0.79
CA LEU A 30 7.76 6.17 0.44
C LEU A 30 8.03 4.68 0.23
N ALA A 31 7.68 4.14 -0.93
CA ALA A 31 7.93 2.74 -1.27
C ALA A 31 9.43 2.41 -1.45
N THR A 32 10.31 3.42 -1.58
CA THR A 32 11.76 3.17 -1.67
C THR A 32 12.36 2.63 -0.37
N GLU A 33 11.76 2.99 0.77
CA GLU A 33 12.14 2.52 2.11
C GLU A 33 11.67 1.08 2.37
N GLY A 34 10.89 0.50 1.44
CA GLY A 34 10.29 -0.82 1.57
C GLY A 34 8.87 -0.78 2.13
N PHE A 35 8.11 -1.84 1.86
CA PHE A 35 6.74 -1.98 2.33
C PHE A 35 6.37 -3.45 2.47
N VAL A 36 5.31 -3.72 3.23
CA VAL A 36 4.65 -5.03 3.30
C VAL A 36 3.37 -4.95 2.47
N SER A 37 3.26 -5.76 1.42
CA SER A 37 2.02 -5.88 0.66
C SER A 37 1.00 -6.69 1.47
N ALA A 38 -0.21 -6.18 1.57
CA ALA A 38 -1.39 -6.94 1.97
C ALA A 38 -2.51 -6.78 0.91
N ILE A 39 -2.13 -6.55 -0.35
CA ILE A 39 -3.07 -6.47 -1.47
C ILE A 39 -3.58 -7.88 -1.81
N GLY A 40 -4.90 -8.08 -1.68
CA GLY A 40 -5.53 -9.38 -1.93
C GLY A 40 -5.99 -9.67 -3.36
N HIS A 41 -5.81 -8.74 -4.31
CA HIS A 41 -6.31 -8.86 -5.68
C HIS A 41 -5.22 -8.58 -6.71
N GLU A 42 -5.14 -9.42 -7.74
CA GLU A 42 -4.12 -9.32 -8.79
C GLU A 42 -4.18 -8.01 -9.58
N GLY A 43 -5.36 -7.57 -9.99
CA GLY A 43 -5.51 -6.30 -10.72
C GLY A 43 -5.02 -5.09 -9.92
N ALA A 44 -5.27 -5.07 -8.61
CA ALA A 44 -4.78 -4.01 -7.73
C ALA A 44 -3.25 -4.07 -7.56
N ALA A 45 -2.68 -5.28 -7.43
CA ALA A 45 -1.24 -5.46 -7.31
C ALA A 45 -0.50 -5.03 -8.60
N ARG A 46 -1.05 -5.35 -9.79
CA ARG A 46 -0.51 -4.88 -11.07
C ARG A 46 -0.56 -3.36 -11.20
N LEU A 47 -1.72 -2.76 -10.92
CA LEU A 47 -1.86 -1.29 -10.93
C LEU A 47 -0.87 -0.62 -9.97
N MET A 48 -0.72 -1.15 -8.75
CA MET A 48 0.23 -0.60 -7.79
C MET A 48 1.69 -0.83 -8.20
N THR A 49 1.99 -1.92 -8.90
CA THR A 49 3.33 -2.15 -9.48
C THR A 49 3.68 -1.06 -10.49
N GLU A 50 2.74 -0.71 -11.38
CA GLU A 50 2.90 0.37 -12.36
C GLU A 50 3.03 1.75 -11.68
N ILE A 51 2.17 2.02 -10.69
CA ILE A 51 2.18 3.28 -9.96
C ILE A 51 3.47 3.44 -9.16
N LEU A 52 3.94 2.41 -8.46
CA LEU A 52 5.10 2.50 -7.57
C LEU A 52 6.44 2.27 -8.30
N GLY A 53 6.41 1.73 -9.51
CA GLY A 53 7.61 1.33 -10.26
C GLY A 53 8.40 0.22 -9.57
N ARG A 54 7.73 -0.62 -8.78
CA ARG A 54 8.31 -1.72 -7.98
C ARG A 54 7.36 -2.88 -7.92
N GLU A 55 7.88 -4.10 -7.88
CA GLU A 55 7.05 -5.30 -7.80
C GLU A 55 6.20 -5.29 -6.53
N VAL A 56 4.88 -5.38 -6.70
CA VAL A 56 3.91 -5.51 -5.61
C VAL A 56 3.31 -6.92 -5.70
N PRO A 57 3.64 -7.84 -4.78
CA PRO A 57 3.06 -9.17 -4.78
C PRO A 57 1.60 -9.13 -4.31
N VAL A 58 0.79 -10.05 -4.83
CA VAL A 58 -0.52 -10.37 -4.25
C VAL A 58 -0.28 -11.12 -2.94
N ALA A 59 -0.76 -10.57 -1.84
CA ALA A 59 -0.63 -11.14 -0.51
C ALA A 59 -1.95 -10.95 0.24
N ARG A 60 -2.80 -11.99 0.24
CA ARG A 60 -4.07 -11.98 0.97
C ARG A 60 -3.87 -12.46 2.41
N ILE A 61 -3.46 -11.54 3.26
CA ILE A 61 -3.10 -11.78 4.66
C ILE A 61 -3.97 -10.94 5.61
N ARG A 62 -3.98 -11.30 6.90
CA ARG A 62 -4.72 -10.61 7.96
C ARG A 62 -3.77 -9.87 8.89
#